data_AF-A0A3N5TMM7-F1
#
_entry.id   AF-A0A3N5TMM7-F1
#
_cell.length_a   1.000
_cell.length_b   1.000
_cell.length_c   1.000
_cell.angle_alpha   90.00
_cell.angle_beta   90.00
_cell.angle_gamma   90.00
#
_symmetry.space_group_name_H-M   'P 1'
#
loop_
_entity.id
_entity.type
_entity.pdbx_description
1 polymer ?
#
loop_
_entity_poly.entity_id
_entity_poly.type
_entity_poly.pdbx_seq_one_letter_code
_entity_poly.pdbx_strand_id
1 'polypeptide(L)'
;MAEIKILKTDLRGRITLPPLFRKEPLFEYAVKGDQLILYPVRTVRKYPDMSDLPEEELSPSWVEAEEKVNTDTRPGIAASSPSAARKKLKK
;
A
#
# COMPACT_ATOMS: atom_id res chain seq x y z
N MET A 1 8.93 7.27 -33.10
CA MET A 1 9.04 6.63 -31.77
C MET A 1 10.34 5.84 -31.75
N ALA A 2 11.24 6.09 -30.82
CA ALA A 2 12.55 5.44 -30.81
C ALA A 2 12.39 3.99 -30.31
N GLU A 3 12.72 3.03 -31.16
CA GLU A 3 12.78 1.62 -30.79
C GLU A 3 14.06 1.38 -29.99
N ILE A 4 13.92 0.99 -28.72
CA ILE A 4 15.05 0.79 -27.82
C ILE A 4 15.22 -0.70 -27.59
N LYS A 5 16.34 -1.24 -28.07
CA LYS A 5 16.71 -2.64 -27.83
C LYS A 5 17.02 -2.85 -26.34
N ILE A 6 16.45 -3.90 -25.76
CA ILE A 6 16.59 -4.24 -24.34
C ILE A 6 18.07 -4.40 -23.98
N LEU A 7 18.53 -3.57 -23.04
CA LEU A 7 19.90 -3.56 -22.54
C LEU A 7 19.97 -4.45 -21.29
N LYS A 8 20.45 -5.68 -21.49
CA LYS A 8 20.98 -6.62 -20.48
C LYS A 8 20.07 -6.87 -19.26
N THR A 9 19.54 -8.08 -19.18
CA THR A 9 18.87 -8.59 -17.99
C THR A 9 19.89 -9.08 -16.96
N ASP A 10 19.64 -8.84 -15.67
CA ASP A 10 20.39 -9.49 -14.60
C ASP A 10 19.85 -10.90 -14.31
N LEU A 11 20.50 -11.65 -13.40
CA LEU A 11 20.09 -13.01 -13.01
C LEU A 11 18.68 -13.08 -12.39
N ARG A 12 18.08 -11.94 -12.04
CA ARG A 12 16.72 -11.82 -11.50
C ARG A 12 15.72 -11.29 -12.54
N GLY A 13 16.13 -11.15 -13.80
CA GLY A 13 15.29 -10.64 -14.88
C GLY A 13 15.04 -9.13 -14.85
N ARG A 14 15.80 -8.36 -14.06
CA ARG A 14 15.70 -6.89 -14.03
C ARG A 14 16.36 -6.29 -15.25
N ILE A 15 15.73 -5.27 -15.82
CA ILE A 15 16.19 -4.58 -17.02
C ILE A 15 16.73 -3.21 -16.63
N THR A 16 17.87 -2.80 -17.21
CA THR A 16 18.38 -1.44 -17.02
C THR A 16 17.67 -0.49 -17.97
N LEU A 17 16.88 0.44 -17.42
CA LEU A 17 16.17 1.44 -18.24
C LEU A 17 17.14 2.49 -18.80
N PRO A 18 16.92 2.96 -20.05
CA PRO A 18 17.69 4.05 -20.64
C PRO A 18 17.56 5.35 -19.83
N PRO A 19 18.55 6.27 -19.91
CA PRO A 19 18.57 7.49 -19.12
C PRO A 19 17.30 8.34 -19.21
N LEU A 20 16.64 8.37 -20.37
CA LEU A 20 15.40 9.13 -20.61
C LEU A 20 14.24 8.67 -19.72
N PHE A 21 14.23 7.40 -19.30
CA PHE A 21 13.18 6.79 -18.49
C PHE A 21 13.49 6.81 -16.99
N ARG A 22 14.70 7.22 -16.58
CA ARG A 22 15.09 7.22 -15.16
C ARG A 22 14.43 8.32 -14.33
N LYS A 23 13.83 9.33 -14.99
CA LYS A 23 13.12 10.42 -14.32
C LYS A 23 11.72 10.03 -13.84
N GLU A 24 11.18 8.94 -14.38
CA GLU A 24 9.83 8.47 -14.04
C GLU A 24 9.92 7.48 -12.87
N PRO A 25 9.07 7.64 -11.83
CA PRO A 25 9.14 6.81 -10.62
C PRO A 25 8.57 5.41 -10.82
N LEU A 26 7.59 5.25 -11.71
CA LEU A 26 6.84 4.00 -11.88
C LEU A 26 6.39 3.82 -13.33
N PHE A 27 6.44 2.57 -13.79
CA PHE A 27 5.95 2.17 -15.10
C PHE A 27 4.95 1.02 -14.97
N GLU A 28 3.87 1.10 -15.71
CA GLU A 28 3.05 -0.07 -16.06
C GLU A 28 3.63 -0.70 -17.32
N TYR A 29 3.54 -2.03 -17.45
CA TYR A 29 4.03 -2.73 -18.63
C TYR A 29 2.95 -3.58 -19.29
N ALA A 30 3.02 -3.70 -20.61
CA ALA A 30 2.24 -4.63 -21.40
C ALA A 30 3.17 -5.46 -22.29
N VAL A 31 2.88 -6.75 -22.40
CA VAL A 31 3.59 -7.66 -23.32
C VAL A 31 2.78 -7.79 -24.60
N LYS A 32 3.38 -7.47 -25.75
CA LYS A 32 2.79 -7.69 -27.07
C LYS A 32 3.77 -8.46 -27.94
N GLY A 33 3.56 -9.76 -28.09
CA GLY A 33 4.51 -10.66 -28.74
C GLY A 33 5.86 -10.60 -28.04
N ASP A 34 6.92 -10.32 -28.80
CA ASP A 34 8.30 -10.21 -28.29
C ASP A 34 8.67 -8.80 -27.79
N GLN A 35 7.69 -7.91 -27.65
CA GLN A 35 7.90 -6.54 -27.20
C GLN A 35 7.32 -6.31 -25.80
N LEU A 36 8.12 -5.67 -24.94
CA LEU A 36 7.69 -5.11 -23.67
C LEU A 36 7.45 -3.61 -23.83
N ILE A 37 6.22 -3.17 -23.63
CA ILE A 37 5.83 -1.76 -23.74
C ILE A 37 5.71 -1.20 -22.33
N LEU A 38 6.40 -0.10 -22.04
CA LEU A 38 6.36 0.59 -20.74
C LEU A 38 5.58 1.90 -20.84
N TYR A 39 4.61 2.09 -19.95
CA TYR A 39 3.80 3.30 -19.83
C TYR A 39 4.17 4.04 -18.54
N PRO A 40 4.61 5.30 -18.61
CA PRO A 40 4.92 6.08 -17.40
C PRO A 40 3.63 6.35 -16.61
N VAL A 41 3.64 6.00 -15.33
CA VAL A 41 2.49 6.20 -14.45
C VAL A 41 2.54 7.63 -13.92
N ARG A 42 1.72 8.51 -14.50
CA ARG A 42 1.61 9.92 -14.09
C ARG A 42 0.84 10.13 -12.79
N THR A 43 0.05 9.15 -12.41
CA THR A 43 -0.76 9.17 -11.20
C THR A 43 -0.18 8.18 -10.22
N VAL A 44 0.51 8.68 -9.20
CA VAL A 44 0.44 8.03 -7.89
C VAL A 44 -1.04 7.68 -7.71
N ARG A 45 -1.37 6.43 -7.42
CA ARG A 45 -2.71 6.05 -6.96
C ARG A 45 -2.99 6.88 -5.70
N LYS A 46 -3.36 8.15 -5.88
CA LYS A 46 -4.20 8.85 -4.95
C LYS A 46 -5.41 7.94 -4.90
N TYR A 47 -5.67 7.40 -3.72
CA TYR A 47 -6.87 6.67 -3.42
C TYR A 47 -8.02 7.28 -4.23
N PRO A 48 -8.82 6.47 -4.95
CA PRO A 48 -9.96 7.01 -5.68
C PRO A 48 -10.71 7.95 -4.75
N ASP A 49 -11.13 9.09 -5.27
CA ASP A 49 -11.88 10.05 -4.46
C ASP A 49 -13.12 9.34 -3.94
N MET A 50 -13.11 9.02 -2.64
CA MET A 50 -14.17 8.25 -1.99
C MET A 50 -15.32 9.17 -1.56
N SER A 51 -15.25 10.48 -1.85
CA SER A 51 -16.26 11.46 -1.46
C SER A 51 -17.63 11.23 -2.11
N ASP A 52 -17.67 10.56 -3.26
CA ASP A 52 -18.92 10.26 -3.98
C ASP A 52 -19.50 8.87 -3.63
N LEU A 53 -18.84 8.11 -2.76
CA LEU A 53 -19.40 6.84 -2.30
C LEU A 53 -20.50 7.10 -1.28
N PRO A 54 -21.64 6.41 -1.38
CA PRO A 54 -22.66 6.49 -0.35
C PRO A 54 -22.05 6.01 0.96
N GLU A 55 -22.11 6.85 2.00
CA GLU A 55 -21.88 6.40 3.37
C GLU A 55 -22.98 5.39 3.67
N GLU A 56 -22.63 4.11 3.69
CA GLU A 56 -23.54 3.06 4.12
C GLU A 56 -23.77 3.25 5.62
N GLU A 57 -24.91 3.85 5.99
CA GLU A 57 -25.33 3.94 7.38
C GLU A 57 -25.53 2.51 7.92
N LEU A 58 -24.54 2.03 8.65
CA LEU A 58 -24.59 0.73 9.31
C LEU A 58 -25.76 0.73 10.29
N SER A 59 -26.45 -0.41 10.38
CA SER A 59 -27.56 -0.53 11.33
C SER A 59 -27.06 -0.34 12.76
N PRO A 60 -27.84 0.31 13.65
CA PRO A 60 -27.42 0.53 15.04
C PRO A 60 -27.03 -0.77 15.76
N SER A 61 -27.72 -1.87 15.46
CA SER A 61 -27.42 -3.19 16.01
C SER A 61 -26.05 -3.74 15.60
N TRP A 62 -25.58 -3.40 14.39
CA TRP A 62 -24.26 -3.82 13.92
C TRP A 62 -23.17 -3.02 14.61
N VAL A 63 -23.36 -1.69 14.75
CA VAL A 63 -22.43 -0.80 15.46
C VAL A 63 -22.28 -1.24 16.92
N GLU A 64 -23.38 -1.53 17.62
CA GLU A 64 -23.36 -2.04 18.99
C GLU A 64 -22.63 -3.38 19.13
N ALA A 65 -22.82 -4.29 18.16
CA ALA A 65 -22.14 -5.59 18.16
C ALA A 65 -20.62 -5.43 17.94
N GLU A 66 -20.22 -4.56 17.02
CA GLU A 66 -18.82 -4.29 16.71
C GLU A 66 -18.11 -3.60 17.88
N GLU A 67 -18.74 -2.60 18.50
CA GLU A 67 -18.21 -1.95 19.71
C GLU A 67 -18.05 -2.96 20.85
N LYS A 68 -19.00 -3.87 21.03
CA LYS A 68 -18.89 -4.90 22.08
C LYS A 68 -17.71 -5.85 21.85
N VAL A 69 -17.37 -6.16 20.60
CA VAL A 69 -16.27 -7.08 20.26
C VAL A 69 -14.92 -6.37 20.34
N ASN A 70 -14.84 -5.15 19.82
CA ASN A 70 -13.56 -4.47 19.58
C ASN A 70 -13.19 -3.41 20.61
N THR A 71 -14.13 -2.97 21.44
CA THR A 71 -13.81 -2.02 22.52
C THR A 71 -12.87 -2.70 23.50
N ASP A 72 -11.64 -2.18 23.60
CA ASP A 72 -10.69 -2.65 24.60
C ASP A 72 -11.19 -2.23 25.98
N THR A 73 -11.83 -3.16 26.68
CA THR A 73 -12.33 -2.97 28.04
C THR A 73 -11.23 -3.14 29.10
N ARG A 74 -9.98 -3.40 28.69
CA ARG A 74 -8.88 -3.60 29.63
C ARG A 74 -8.56 -2.28 30.35
N PRO A 75 -8.42 -2.29 31.69
CA PRO A 75 -8.02 -1.11 32.41
C PRO A 75 -6.62 -0.67 31.97
N GLY A 76 -6.49 0.61 31.61
CA GLY A 76 -5.20 1.19 31.25
C GLY A 76 -4.18 1.02 32.37
N ILE A 77 -3.00 0.50 32.04
CA ILE A 77 -1.93 0.30 33.01
C ILE A 77 -1.06 1.56 33.06
N ALA A 78 -1.19 2.36 34.12
CA ALA A 78 -0.27 3.46 34.37
C ALA A 78 1.13 2.93 34.75
N ALA A 79 2.15 3.33 33.99
CA ALA A 79 3.54 2.99 34.24
C ALA A 79 4.46 4.16 33.90
N SER A 80 5.51 4.36 34.70
CA SER A 80 6.51 5.42 34.51
C SER A 80 7.51 5.14 33.38
N SER A 81 7.55 3.91 32.85
CA SER A 81 8.43 3.55 31.74
C SER A 81 7.93 2.29 30.99
N PRO A 82 8.36 2.08 29.73
CA PRO A 82 7.97 0.91 28.93
C PRO A 82 8.37 -0.44 29.56
N SER A 83 9.52 -0.49 30.25
CA SER A 83 9.98 -1.70 30.94
C SER A 83 9.14 -2.03 32.18
N ALA A 84 8.66 -1.00 32.89
CA ALA A 84 7.74 -1.14 34.02
C ALA A 84 6.33 -1.59 33.56
N ALA A 85 5.85 -1.08 32.42
CA ALA A 85 4.59 -1.53 31.82
C ALA A 85 4.62 -3.02 31.47
N ARG A 86 5.71 -3.48 30.83
CA ARG A 86 5.87 -4.89 30.42
C ARG A 86 5.93 -5.87 31.60
N LYS A 87 6.40 -5.44 32.78
CA LYS A 87 6.36 -6.24 34.01
C LYS A 87 4.94 -6.36 34.59
N LYS A 88 4.15 -5.29 34.54
CA LYS A 88 2.75 -5.28 35.01
C LYS A 88 1.82 -6.10 34.10
N LEU A 89 2.15 -6.21 32.81
CA LEU A 89 1.38 -6.98 31.82
C LEU A 89 1.57 -8.50 31.95
N LYS A 90 2.58 -8.98 32.70
CA LYS A 90 2.87 -10.40 32.93
C LYS A 90 2.25 -10.96 34.23
N LYS A 91 1.59 -10.12 35.03
CA LYS A 91 0.87 -10.49 36.25
C LYS A 91 -0.61 -10.61 35.93
#